data_AF-A0A7X8S4I7-F1
#
_entry.id   AF-A0A7X8S4I7-F1
#
_cell.length_a   1.000
_cell.length_b   1.000
_cell.length_c   1.000
_cell.angle_alpha   90.00
_cell.angle_beta   90.00
_cell.angle_gamma   90.00
#
_symmetry.space_group_name_H-M   'P 1'
#
loop_
_entity.id
_entity.type
_entity.pdbx_description
1 polymer ?
#
loop_
_entity_poly.entity_id
_entity_poly.type
_entity_poly.pdbx_seq_one_letter_code
_entity_poly.pdbx_strand_id
1 'polypeptide(L)'
;MSRQPLPRTPNRLDAIDGARPMDEQLLAMIVGLTSEVTILRARLDAAERLLEASGALTPGAVDGYEPDAAAEAAREATRRATIDKVFRPMREAALAELAATTSAGDAA
;
A
#
# COMPACT_ATOMS: atom_id res chain seq x y z
N MET A 1 29.18 -19.02 -44.56
CA MET A 1 28.78 -18.07 -43.50
C MET A 1 28.62 -18.83 -42.20
N SER A 2 29.63 -18.78 -41.32
CA SER A 2 29.57 -19.45 -40.02
C SER A 2 28.64 -18.67 -39.10
N ARG A 3 27.53 -19.29 -38.67
CA ARG A 3 26.63 -18.70 -37.68
C ARG A 3 27.32 -18.75 -36.33
N GLN A 4 27.70 -17.59 -35.81
CA GLN A 4 28.18 -17.47 -34.44
C GLN A 4 26.99 -17.77 -33.51
N PRO A 5 27.12 -18.76 -32.60
CA PRO A 5 26.03 -19.10 -31.70
C PRO A 5 25.76 -17.94 -30.75
N LEU A 6 24.47 -17.70 -30.47
CA LEU A 6 24.05 -16.65 -29.54
C LEU A 6 24.60 -16.93 -28.14
N PRO A 7 25.01 -15.89 -27.41
CA PRO A 7 25.45 -16.04 -26.03
C PRO A 7 24.34 -16.68 -25.19
N ARG A 8 24.74 -17.58 -24.28
CA ARG A 8 23.78 -18.27 -23.41
C ARG A 8 23.14 -17.27 -22.45
N THR A 9 21.82 -17.31 -22.32
CA THR A 9 21.11 -16.57 -21.28
C THR A 9 21.61 -17.04 -19.92
N PRO A 10 22.07 -16.14 -19.03
CA PRO A 10 22.45 -16.50 -17.67
C PRO A 10 21.29 -17.18 -16.96
N ASN A 11 21.57 -18.26 -16.23
CA ASN A 11 20.54 -19.03 -15.52
C ASN A 11 19.98 -18.28 -14.30
N ARG A 12 20.65 -17.19 -13.90
CA ARG A 12 20.27 -16.30 -12.80
C ARG A 12 20.86 -14.92 -13.06
N LEU A 13 20.11 -13.87 -12.75
CA LEU A 13 20.62 -12.50 -12.69
C LEU A 13 21.41 -12.34 -11.39
N ASP A 14 22.61 -11.79 -11.47
CA ASP A 14 23.40 -11.47 -10.28
C ASP A 14 22.65 -10.46 -9.40
N ALA A 15 22.81 -10.58 -8.09
CA ALA A 15 22.24 -9.61 -7.16
C ALA A 15 22.87 -8.22 -7.41
N ILE A 16 22.03 -7.18 -7.37
CA ILE A 16 22.51 -5.80 -7.51
C ILE A 16 23.34 -5.46 -6.28
N ASP A 17 24.58 -5.05 -6.48
CA ASP A 17 25.47 -4.69 -5.38
C ASP A 17 24.87 -3.53 -4.56
N GLY A 18 24.78 -3.72 -3.23
CA GLY A 18 24.10 -2.80 -2.30
C GLY A 18 22.59 -2.99 -2.13
N ALA A 19 21.93 -3.90 -2.86
CA ALA A 19 20.51 -4.19 -2.64
C ALA A 19 20.30 -4.99 -1.35
N ARG A 20 19.50 -4.46 -0.42
CA ARG A 20 19.14 -5.18 0.81
C ARG A 20 17.91 -6.04 0.54
N PRO A 21 17.78 -7.25 1.11
CA PRO A 21 16.62 -8.11 0.91
C PRO A 21 15.26 -7.45 1.26
N MET A 22 15.28 -6.44 2.14
CA MET A 22 14.10 -5.65 2.50
C MET A 22 13.65 -4.70 1.37
N ASP A 23 14.57 -4.24 0.53
CA ASP A 23 14.30 -3.27 -0.53
C ASP A 23 13.48 -3.91 -1.67
N GLU A 24 13.84 -5.14 -2.06
CA GLU A 24 13.06 -5.92 -3.04
C GLU A 24 11.65 -6.26 -2.53
N GLN A 25 11.52 -6.63 -1.25
CA GLN A 25 10.23 -6.89 -0.62
C GLN A 25 9.37 -5.63 -0.53
N LEU A 26 9.97 -4.50 -0.15
CA LEU A 26 9.27 -3.21 -0.12
C LEU A 26 8.79 -2.80 -1.51
N LEU A 27 9.62 -2.96 -2.54
CA LEU A 27 9.24 -2.68 -3.92
C LEU A 27 8.09 -3.58 -4.37
N ALA A 28 8.15 -4.89 -4.08
CA ALA A 28 7.06 -5.82 -4.38
C ALA A 28 5.74 -5.43 -3.69
N MET A 29 5.79 -5.01 -2.42
CA MET A 29 4.62 -4.51 -1.70
C MET A 29 4.05 -3.24 -2.34
N ILE A 30 4.90 -2.27 -2.72
CA ILE A 30 4.47 -1.02 -3.37
C ILE A 30 3.80 -1.31 -4.72
N VAL A 31 4.39 -2.19 -5.54
CA VAL A 31 3.82 -2.59 -6.83
C VAL A 31 2.49 -3.30 -6.65
N GLY A 32 2.39 -4.21 -5.68
CA GLY A 32 1.14 -4.88 -5.32
C GLY A 32 0.06 -3.87 -4.91
N LEU A 33 0.36 -2.97 -3.98
CA LEU A 33 -0.56 -1.91 -3.55
C LEU A 33 -0.99 -0.99 -4.70
N THR A 34 -0.07 -0.64 -5.60
CA THR A 34 -0.38 0.19 -6.77
C THR A 34 -1.34 -0.51 -7.73
N SER A 35 -1.18 -1.83 -7.89
CA SER A 35 -2.08 -2.65 -8.69
C SER A 35 -3.49 -2.69 -8.09
N GLU A 36 -3.60 -2.88 -6.77
CA GLU A 36 -4.88 -2.84 -6.06
C GLU A 36 -5.55 -1.47 -6.15
N VAL A 37 -4.80 -0.36 -6.00
CA VAL A 37 -5.32 1.01 -6.17
C VAL A 37 -5.86 1.22 -7.59
N THR A 38 -5.19 0.66 -8.60
CA THR A 38 -5.64 0.74 -10.00
C THR A 38 -6.96 0.01 -10.19
N ILE A 39 -7.11 -1.20 -9.61
CA ILE A 39 -8.37 -1.96 -9.65
C ILE A 39 -9.49 -1.21 -8.93
N LEU A 40 -9.21 -0.63 -7.76
CA LEU A 40 -10.20 0.17 -7.02
C LEU A 40 -10.67 1.38 -7.82
N ARG A 41 -9.76 2.09 -8.49
CA ARG A 41 -10.11 3.21 -9.38
C ARG A 41 -10.98 2.78 -10.55
N ALA A 42 -10.66 1.65 -11.18
CA ALA A 42 -11.48 1.11 -12.27
C ALA A 42 -12.89 0.70 -11.79
N ARG A 43 -12.99 0.11 -10.59
CA ARG A 43 -14.28 -0.23 -9.99
C ARG A 43 -15.10 1.02 -9.64
N LEU A 44 -14.46 2.10 -9.19
CA LEU A 44 -15.11 3.36 -8.91
C LEU A 44 -15.63 4.02 -10.20
N ASP A 45 -14.81 4.11 -11.25
CA ASP A 45 -15.26 4.61 -12.58
C ASP A 45 -16.46 3.81 -13.10
N ALA A 46 -16.42 2.48 -12.99
CA ALA A 46 -17.55 1.64 -13.38
C ALA A 46 -18.81 1.94 -12.55
N ALA A 47 -18.68 2.14 -11.24
CA ALA A 47 -19.81 2.48 -10.37
C ALA A 47 -20.41 3.84 -10.73
N GLU A 48 -19.57 4.86 -10.97
CA GLU A 48 -20.00 6.19 -11.39
C GLU A 48 -20.77 6.15 -12.71
N ARG A 49 -20.22 5.49 -13.73
CA ARG A 49 -20.89 5.31 -15.03
C ARG A 49 -22.23 4.60 -14.93
N LEU A 50 -22.32 3.55 -14.10
CA LEU A 50 -23.57 2.82 -13.88
C LEU A 50 -24.62 3.71 -13.17
N LEU A 51 -24.21 4.50 -12.19
CA LEU A 51 -25.10 5.42 -11.48
C LEU A 51 -25.56 6.57 -12.38
N GLU A 52 -24.68 7.13 -13.21
CA GLU A 52 -25.04 8.11 -14.25
C GLU A 52 -26.03 7.54 -15.26
N ALA A 53 -25.77 6.34 -15.79
CA ALA A 53 -26.66 5.67 -16.74
C ALA A 53 -28.04 5.36 -16.14
N SER A 54 -28.11 5.13 -14.82
CA SER A 54 -29.37 4.94 -14.10
C SER A 54 -30.11 6.25 -13.79
N GLY A 55 -29.48 7.41 -14.00
CA GLY A 55 -30.00 8.73 -13.63
C GLY A 55 -29.90 9.06 -12.14
N ALA A 56 -29.21 8.24 -11.35
CA ALA A 56 -29.02 8.44 -9.91
C ALA A 56 -27.97 9.51 -9.58
N LEU A 57 -26.99 9.72 -10.46
CA LEU A 57 -25.97 10.75 -10.34
C LEU A 57 -25.87 11.57 -11.63
N THR A 58 -25.53 12.86 -11.49
CA THR A 58 -25.14 13.69 -12.64
C THR A 58 -23.66 13.47 -12.96
N PRO A 59 -23.24 13.65 -14.23
CA PRO A 59 -21.84 13.58 -14.60
C PRO A 59 -20.95 14.48 -13.74
N GLY A 60 -19.85 13.92 -13.22
CA GLY A 60 -18.90 14.64 -12.35
C GLY A 60 -19.42 14.94 -10.93
N ALA A 61 -20.55 14.35 -10.52
CA ALA A 61 -21.09 14.55 -9.16
C ALA A 61 -20.11 14.12 -8.06
N VAL A 62 -19.30 13.08 -8.30
CA VAL A 62 -18.29 12.62 -7.34
C VAL A 62 -17.14 13.61 -7.20
N ASP A 63 -16.66 14.18 -8.31
CA ASP A 63 -15.58 15.18 -8.31
C ASP A 63 -15.99 16.48 -7.60
N GLY A 64 -17.27 16.86 -7.71
CA GLY A 64 -17.84 18.03 -7.04
C GLY A 64 -18.39 17.75 -5.64
N TYR A 65 -18.28 16.54 -5.12
CA TYR A 65 -18.87 16.17 -3.84
C TYR A 65 -18.16 16.85 -2.67
N GLU A 66 -18.86 17.76 -2.00
CA GLU A 66 -18.43 18.33 -0.72
C GLU A 66 -19.03 17.53 0.45
N PRO A 67 -18.19 16.85 1.24
CA PRO A 67 -18.64 16.07 2.38
C PRO A 67 -19.14 16.99 3.50
N ASP A 68 -20.28 16.64 4.09
CA ASP A 68 -20.76 17.31 5.29
C ASP A 68 -19.96 16.88 6.55
N ALA A 69 -20.25 17.52 7.68
CA ALA A 69 -19.56 17.24 8.94
C ALA A 69 -19.71 15.78 9.40
N ALA A 70 -20.84 15.12 9.10
CA ALA A 70 -21.07 13.73 9.48
C ALA A 70 -20.26 12.77 8.59
N ALA A 71 -20.22 13.03 7.29
CA ALA A 71 -19.40 12.30 6.33
C ALA A 71 -17.91 12.43 6.64
N GLU A 72 -17.44 13.63 7.00
CA GLU A 72 -16.04 13.84 7.42
C GLU A 72 -15.72 13.12 8.73
N ALA A 73 -16.61 13.15 9.73
CA ALA A 73 -16.41 12.40 10.97
C ALA A 73 -16.32 10.88 10.72
N ALA A 74 -17.16 10.34 9.84
CA ALA A 74 -17.12 8.92 9.46
C ALA A 74 -15.81 8.56 8.73
N ARG A 75 -15.32 9.45 7.85
CA ARG A 75 -14.03 9.29 7.17
C ARG A 75 -12.86 9.32 8.15
N GLU A 76 -12.86 10.24 9.10
CA GLU A 76 -11.83 10.32 10.14
C GLU A 76 -11.83 9.09 11.05
N ALA A 77 -13.00 8.61 11.47
CA ALA A 77 -13.10 7.36 12.23
C ALA A 77 -12.51 6.17 11.47
N THR A 78 -12.81 6.07 10.17
CA THR A 78 -12.28 5.02 9.29
C THR A 78 -10.76 5.14 9.12
N ARG A 79 -10.26 6.37 8.93
CA ARG A 79 -8.82 6.66 8.82
C ARG A 79 -8.08 6.29 10.09
N ARG A 80 -8.60 6.70 11.25
CA ARG A 80 -8.05 6.38 12.57
C ARG A 80 -7.97 4.87 12.79
N ALA A 81 -9.09 4.16 12.57
CA ALA A 81 -9.15 2.71 12.72
C ALA A 81 -8.15 1.98 11.80
N THR A 82 -7.99 2.46 10.56
CA THR A 82 -7.01 1.92 9.61
C THR A 82 -5.58 2.12 10.11
N ILE A 83 -5.23 3.34 10.52
CA ILE A 83 -3.91 3.67 11.07
C ILE A 83 -3.64 2.81 12.31
N ASP A 84 -4.60 2.75 13.24
CA ASP A 84 -4.42 1.99 14.47
C ASP A 84 -4.20 0.51 14.20
N LYS A 85 -4.95 -0.09 13.27
CA LYS A 85 -4.78 -1.48 12.86
C LYS A 85 -3.42 -1.74 12.21
N VAL A 86 -2.99 -0.87 11.28
CA VAL A 86 -1.75 -1.03 10.53
C VAL A 86 -0.51 -0.85 11.42
N PHE A 87 -0.52 0.15 12.31
CA PHE A 87 0.63 0.47 13.14
C PHE A 87 0.67 -0.28 14.48
N ARG A 88 -0.39 -1.01 14.86
CA ARG A 88 -0.42 -1.77 16.11
C ARG A 88 0.79 -2.71 16.28
N PRO A 89 1.18 -3.55 15.30
CA PRO A 89 2.32 -4.44 15.47
C PRO A 89 3.65 -3.69 15.71
N MET A 90 3.83 -2.54 15.05
CA MET A 90 5.03 -1.71 15.24
C MET A 90 5.06 -1.07 16.63
N ARG A 91 3.91 -0.60 17.13
CA ARG A 91 3.79 -0.06 18.50
C ARG A 91 4.07 -1.14 19.55
N GLU A 92 3.51 -2.33 19.37
CA GLU A 92 3.73 -3.47 20.28
C GLU A 92 5.21 -3.88 20.31
N ALA A 93 5.87 -3.95 19.14
CA ALA A 93 7.29 -4.22 19.05
C ALA A 93 8.15 -3.16 19.77
N ALA A 94 7.87 -1.87 19.53
CA ALA A 94 8.58 -0.77 20.17
C ALA A 94 8.40 -0.75 21.70
N LEU A 95 7.18 -1.03 22.19
CA LEU A 95 6.92 -1.12 23.63
C LEU A 95 7.66 -2.30 24.27
N ALA A 96 7.74 -3.46 23.60
CA ALA A 96 8.48 -4.61 24.09
C ALA A 96 9.99 -4.34 24.17
N GLU A 97 10.55 -3.65 23.15
CA GLU A 97 11.96 -3.24 23.13
C GLU A 97 12.29 -2.24 24.26
N LEU A 98 11.40 -1.27 24.49
CA LEU A 98 11.54 -0.32 25.60
C LEU A 98 11.51 -1.02 26.96
N ALA A 99 10.61 -1.98 27.16
CA ALA A 99 10.52 -2.76 28.39
C ALA A 99 11.80 -3.59 28.62
N ALA A 100 12.33 -4.23 27.58
CA ALA A 100 13.57 -4.99 27.66
C ALA A 100 14.76 -4.08 28.05
N THR A 101 14.87 -2.91 27.42
CA THR A 101 15.95 -1.94 27.70
C THR A 101 15.89 -1.39 29.13
N THR A 102 14.67 -1.11 29.63
CA THR A 102 14.46 -0.61 31.00
C THR A 102 14.85 -1.68 32.04
N SER A 103 14.48 -2.94 31.81
CA SER A 103 14.83 -4.05 32.72
C SER A 103 16.33 -4.36 32.78
N ALA A 104 17.08 -4.10 31.70
CA ALA A 104 18.54 -4.26 31.69
C ALA A 104 19.28 -3.12 32.41
N GLY A 105 18.68 -1.92 32.48
CA GLY A 105 19.23 -0.77 33.21
C GLY A 105 19.05 -0.84 34.71
N ASP A 106 17.96 -1.45 35.21
CA ASP A 106 17.71 -1.63 36.65
C ASP A 106 18.53 -2.76 37.30
N ALA A 107 19.18 -3.60 36.48
CA ALA A 107 20.01 -4.74 36.92
C ALA A 107 21.52 -4.45 36.96
N ALA A 108 21.94 -3.22 36.62
CA ALA A 108 23.34 -2.76 36.59
C ALA A 108 23.61 -1.72 37.70
#